data_AF-A0AAE3E0I0-F1
#
_entry.id   AF-A0AAE3E0I0-F1
#
_cell.length_a   1.000
_cell.length_b   1.000
_cell.length_c   1.000
_cell.angle_alpha   90.00
_cell.angle_beta   90.00
_cell.angle_gamma   90.00
#
_symmetry.space_group_name_H-M   'P 1'
#
loop_
_entity.id
_entity.type
_entity.pdbx_description
1 polymer ?
#
loop_
_entity_poly.entity_id
_entity_poly.type
_entity_poly.pdbx_seq_one_letter_code
_entity_poly.pdbx_strand_id
1 'polypeptide(L)'
;MIKLKEKLAKKKKGSGLLLVMILVFFMITFIVTVGEFYRVHIMQQEIEMHLQRTVNCAVEYAMGDSYRQDKIVNLNVGLAKNKFYKFLGDDMGLDSYNRKYRDGKFIYRLNFTSVNGTSNPAVFTVKGYATARSLFSFLIGEIEIPFNISSTNFRMD
;
A
#
# COMPACT_ATOMS: atom_id res chain seq x y z
N MET A 1 16.75 4.09 -64.01
CA MET A 1 15.63 4.32 -63.05
C MET A 1 14.95 3.03 -62.55
N ILE A 2 14.79 1.98 -63.36
CA ILE A 2 14.07 0.73 -62.97
C ILE A 2 14.74 0.02 -61.78
N LYS A 3 16.07 -0.12 -61.79
CA LYS A 3 16.84 -0.71 -60.67
C LYS A 3 16.73 0.05 -59.34
N LEU A 4 16.41 1.36 -59.37
CA LEU A 4 16.22 2.17 -58.17
C LEU A 4 14.85 1.92 -57.54
N LYS A 5 13.80 1.79 -58.37
CA LYS A 5 12.44 1.43 -57.95
C LYS A 5 12.38 0.02 -57.34
N GLU A 6 13.10 -0.94 -57.90
CA GLU A 6 13.19 -2.31 -57.34
C GLU A 6 13.93 -2.35 -55.99
N LYS A 7 15.01 -1.57 -55.81
CA LYS A 7 15.70 -1.44 -54.52
C LYS A 7 14.84 -0.76 -53.45
N LEU A 8 14.04 0.25 -53.81
CA LEU A 8 13.08 0.89 -52.91
C LEU A 8 11.89 -0.02 -52.55
N ALA A 9 11.43 -0.84 -53.49
CA ALA A 9 10.37 -1.82 -53.24
C ALA A 9 10.83 -2.94 -52.28
N LYS A 10 12.11 -3.35 -52.34
CA LYS A 10 12.70 -4.30 -51.37
C LYS A 10 12.79 -3.73 -49.94
N LYS A 11 12.99 -2.42 -49.76
CA LYS A 11 13.01 -1.78 -48.43
C LYS A 11 11.64 -1.72 -47.72
N LYS A 12 10.52 -1.80 -48.46
CA LYS A 12 9.18 -1.75 -47.86
C LYS A 12 8.77 -3.02 -47.11
N LYS A 13 9.41 -4.17 -47.37
CA LYS A 13 9.03 -5.47 -46.78
C LYS A 13 9.36 -5.64 -45.28
N GLY A 14 10.21 -4.78 -44.70
CA GLY A 14 10.54 -4.82 -43.26
C GLY A 14 9.74 -3.85 -42.38
N SER A 15 9.10 -2.83 -42.97
CA SER A 15 8.46 -1.75 -42.21
C SER A 15 7.18 -2.19 -41.49
N GLY A 16 6.40 -3.08 -42.11
CA GLY A 16 5.17 -3.59 -41.51
C GLY A 16 5.45 -4.51 -40.32
N LEU A 17 6.43 -5.40 -40.45
CA LEU A 17 6.81 -6.33 -39.37
C LEU A 17 7.39 -5.59 -38.17
N LEU A 18 8.24 -4.58 -38.41
CA LEU A 18 8.80 -3.74 -37.35
C LEU A 18 7.71 -2.93 -36.63
N LEU A 19 6.73 -2.39 -37.37
CA LEU A 19 5.59 -1.68 -36.77
C LEU A 19 4.74 -2.61 -35.91
N VAL A 20 4.46 -3.84 -36.37
CA VAL A 20 3.74 -4.84 -35.59
C VAL A 20 4.51 -5.22 -34.32
N MET A 21 5.85 -5.39 -34.40
CA MET A 21 6.66 -5.68 -33.21
C MET A 21 6.61 -4.56 -32.17
N ILE A 22 6.70 -3.30 -32.61
CA ILE A 22 6.59 -2.13 -31.71
C ILE A 22 5.20 -2.09 -31.07
N LEU A 23 4.14 -2.33 -31.87
CA LEU A 23 2.76 -2.31 -31.38
C LEU A 23 2.52 -3.41 -30.35
N VAL A 24 3.00 -4.63 -30.60
CA VAL A 24 2.91 -5.75 -29.65
C VAL A 24 3.69 -5.45 -28.38
N PHE A 25 4.90 -4.91 -28.50
CA PHE A 25 5.69 -4.49 -27.33
C PHE A 25 4.95 -3.45 -26.49
N PHE A 26 4.40 -2.41 -27.12
CA PHE A 26 3.63 -1.37 -26.44
C PHE A 26 2.37 -1.94 -25.78
N MET A 27 1.66 -2.85 -26.44
CA MET A 27 0.47 -3.48 -25.89
C MET A 27 0.82 -4.31 -24.63
N ILE A 28 1.90 -5.09 -24.67
CA ILE A 28 2.35 -5.88 -23.52
C ILE A 28 2.79 -4.96 -22.38
N THR A 29 3.62 -3.95 -22.64
CA THR A 29 4.07 -3.03 -21.59
C THR A 29 2.91 -2.26 -21.00
N PHE A 30 1.93 -1.85 -21.80
CA PHE A 30 0.70 -1.21 -21.32
C PHE A 30 -0.09 -2.13 -20.39
N ILE A 31 -0.35 -3.38 -20.81
CA ILE A 31 -1.09 -4.36 -19.98
C ILE A 31 -0.36 -4.62 -18.65
N VAL A 32 0.95 -4.83 -18.68
CA VAL A 32 1.74 -5.07 -17.46
C VAL A 32 1.74 -3.84 -16.55
N THR A 33 1.81 -2.64 -17.12
CA THR A 33 1.77 -1.38 -16.34
C THR A 33 0.42 -1.18 -15.66
N VAL A 34 -0.69 -1.40 -16.38
CA VAL A 34 -2.03 -1.32 -15.79
C VAL A 34 -2.23 -2.39 -14.72
N GLY A 35 -1.75 -3.62 -14.96
CA GLY A 35 -1.81 -4.70 -13.98
C GLY A 35 -1.00 -4.40 -12.71
N GLU A 36 0.19 -3.82 -12.87
CA GLU A 36 1.01 -3.32 -11.75
C GLU A 36 0.25 -2.29 -10.93
N PHE A 37 -0.31 -1.27 -11.60
CA PHE A 37 -1.06 -0.21 -10.94
C PHE A 37 -2.24 -0.77 -10.15
N TYR A 38 -3.00 -1.69 -10.72
CA TYR A 38 -4.12 -2.33 -10.04
C TYR A 38 -3.68 -3.13 -8.81
N ARG A 39 -2.57 -3.90 -8.91
CA ARG A 39 -2.03 -4.62 -7.76
C ARG A 39 -1.63 -3.68 -6.63
N VAL A 40 -0.93 -2.60 -6.96
CA VAL A 40 -0.49 -1.58 -5.98
C VAL A 40 -1.69 -0.92 -5.31
N HIS A 41 -2.73 -0.61 -6.09
CA HIS A 41 -3.95 -0.01 -5.57
C HIS A 41 -4.70 -0.94 -4.60
N ILE A 42 -4.91 -2.21 -4.96
CA ILE A 42 -5.52 -3.18 -4.04
C ILE A 42 -4.70 -3.35 -2.77
N MET A 43 -3.37 -3.42 -2.90
CA MET A 43 -2.49 -3.55 -1.73
C MET A 43 -2.58 -2.32 -0.82
N GLN A 44 -2.66 -1.11 -1.39
CA GLN A 44 -2.88 0.11 -0.61
C GLN A 44 -4.21 0.04 0.15
N GLN A 45 -5.30 -0.35 -0.52
CA GLN A 45 -6.62 -0.48 0.12
C GLN A 45 -6.63 -1.53 1.24
N GLU A 46 -5.99 -2.68 1.03
CA GLU A 46 -5.86 -3.74 2.04
C GLU A 46 -5.11 -3.20 3.27
N ILE A 47 -3.97 -2.52 3.06
CA ILE A 47 -3.16 -1.93 4.15
C ILE A 47 -3.96 -0.87 4.90
N GLU A 48 -4.60 0.06 4.20
CA GLU A 48 -5.39 1.13 4.83
C GLU A 48 -6.57 0.57 5.64
N MET A 49 -7.28 -0.43 5.10
CA MET A 49 -8.39 -1.09 5.80
C MET A 49 -7.93 -1.74 7.11
N HIS A 50 -6.85 -2.53 7.05
CA HIS A 50 -6.34 -3.22 8.23
C HIS A 50 -5.75 -2.24 9.26
N LEU A 51 -5.03 -1.21 8.81
CA LEU A 51 -4.51 -0.18 9.71
C LEU A 51 -5.65 0.59 10.39
N GLN A 52 -6.73 0.91 9.67
CA GLN A 52 -7.90 1.58 10.23
C GLN A 52 -8.53 0.73 11.34
N ARG A 53 -8.71 -0.57 11.09
CA ARG A 53 -9.22 -1.53 12.08
C ARG A 53 -8.28 -1.64 13.29
N THR A 54 -6.99 -1.79 13.05
CA THR A 54 -5.95 -1.91 14.11
C THR A 54 -5.93 -0.68 15.00
N VAL A 55 -5.96 0.52 14.41
CA VAL A 55 -5.99 1.80 15.13
C VAL A 55 -7.27 1.93 15.95
N ASN A 56 -8.42 1.59 15.39
CA ASN A 56 -9.70 1.64 16.11
C ASN A 56 -9.73 0.66 17.29
N CYS A 57 -9.30 -0.59 17.11
CA CYS A 57 -9.22 -1.58 18.19
C CYS A 57 -8.23 -1.17 19.29
N ALA A 58 -7.10 -0.55 18.91
CA ALA A 58 -6.12 -0.04 19.87
C ALA A 58 -6.70 1.07 20.74
N VAL A 59 -7.46 1.99 20.14
CA VAL A 59 -8.15 3.06 20.87
C VAL A 59 -9.25 2.50 21.76
N GLU A 60 -10.11 1.61 21.24
CA GLU A 60 -11.20 1.01 22.00
C GLU A 60 -10.69 0.23 23.23
N TYR A 61 -9.59 -0.52 23.08
CA TYR A 61 -8.97 -1.22 24.21
C TYR A 61 -8.38 -0.26 25.25
N ALA A 62 -7.79 0.85 24.79
CA ALA A 62 -7.08 1.80 25.65
C ALA A 62 -7.98 2.90 26.24
N MET A 63 -9.25 2.96 25.80
CA MET A 63 -10.31 3.71 26.45
C MET A 63 -10.75 2.93 27.70
N GLY A 64 -10.41 3.43 28.88
CA GLY A 64 -10.78 2.78 30.13
C GLY A 64 -12.29 2.66 30.30
N ASP A 65 -12.79 1.48 30.66
CA ASP A 65 -14.23 1.20 30.81
C ASP A 65 -14.92 2.14 31.81
N SER A 66 -14.22 2.59 32.87
CA SER A 66 -14.76 3.56 33.83
C SER A 66 -15.12 4.91 33.20
N TYR A 67 -14.41 5.31 32.14
CA TYR A 67 -14.63 6.59 31.45
C TYR A 67 -15.73 6.50 30.37
N ARG A 68 -16.13 5.28 29.98
CA ARG A 68 -17.25 5.06 29.05
C ARG A 68 -18.59 5.38 29.70
N GLN A 69 -18.74 5.17 31.01
CA GLN A 69 -19.95 5.51 31.76
C GLN A 69 -20.13 7.02 31.92
N ASP A 70 -19.03 7.76 32.10
CA ASP A 70 -19.06 9.20 32.39
C ASP A 70 -18.99 10.09 31.13
N LYS A 71 -19.02 9.51 29.91
CA LYS A 71 -18.77 10.21 28.63
C LYS A 71 -17.46 11.00 28.58
N ILE A 72 -16.50 10.72 29.47
CA ILE A 72 -15.20 11.38 29.51
C ILE A 72 -14.27 10.68 28.54
N VAL A 73 -13.73 11.41 27.58
CA VAL A 73 -12.79 10.86 26.61
C VAL A 73 -11.38 10.98 27.18
N ASN A 74 -10.86 9.89 27.77
CA ASN A 74 -9.48 9.84 28.27
C ASN A 74 -8.76 8.61 27.70
N LEU A 75 -8.08 8.80 26.57
CA LEU A 75 -7.29 7.75 25.95
C LEU A 75 -5.92 7.62 26.63
N ASN A 76 -5.60 6.42 27.12
CA ASN A 76 -4.23 6.10 27.50
C ASN A 76 -3.40 5.84 26.23
N VAL A 77 -2.73 6.89 25.74
CA VAL A 77 -1.95 6.85 24.50
C VAL A 77 -0.81 5.81 24.55
N GLY A 78 -0.18 5.63 25.71
CA GLY A 78 0.87 4.63 25.90
C GLY A 78 0.36 3.20 25.73
N LEU A 79 -0.78 2.89 26.34
CA LEU A 79 -1.45 1.59 26.20
C LEU A 79 -1.94 1.36 24.77
N ALA A 80 -2.52 2.39 24.14
CA ALA A 80 -2.99 2.32 22.75
C ALA A 80 -1.83 1.99 21.80
N LYS A 81 -0.67 2.63 21.97
CA LYS A 81 0.51 2.36 21.16
C LYS A 81 1.03 0.93 21.32
N ASN A 82 1.07 0.41 22.54
CA ASN A 82 1.48 -0.98 22.78
C ASN A 82 0.51 -1.96 22.09
N LYS A 83 -0.80 -1.74 22.26
CA LYS A 83 -1.85 -2.59 21.65
C LYS A 83 -1.87 -2.49 20.13
N PHE A 84 -1.64 -1.32 19.57
CA PHE A 84 -1.49 -1.12 18.13
C PHE A 84 -0.43 -2.07 17.55
N TYR A 85 0.79 -2.08 18.10
CA TYR A 85 1.85 -2.98 17.61
C TYR A 85 1.52 -4.46 17.81
N LYS A 86 0.79 -4.81 18.88
CA LYS A 86 0.32 -6.18 19.06
C LYS A 86 -0.69 -6.58 17.98
N PHE A 87 -1.68 -5.73 17.71
CA PHE A 87 -2.72 -5.98 16.71
C PHE A 87 -2.19 -6.00 15.27
N LEU A 88 -1.08 -5.31 14.98
CA LEU A 88 -0.39 -5.47 13.69
C LEU A 88 0.05 -6.92 13.44
N GLY A 89 0.55 -7.61 14.47
CA GLY A 89 0.88 -9.03 14.36
C GLY A 89 -0.38 -9.90 14.21
N ASP A 90 -1.36 -9.68 15.08
CA ASP A 90 -2.55 -10.54 15.19
C ASP A 90 -3.51 -10.40 14.00
N ASP A 91 -3.80 -9.17 13.54
CA ASP A 91 -4.78 -8.90 12.48
C ASP A 91 -4.14 -8.88 11.09
N MET A 92 -2.96 -8.26 10.97
CA MET A 92 -2.26 -8.14 9.69
C MET A 92 -1.28 -9.28 9.44
N GLY A 93 -1.02 -10.18 10.39
CA GLY A 93 -0.06 -11.27 10.22
C GLY A 93 1.35 -10.78 9.91
N LEU A 94 1.73 -9.64 10.48
CA LEU A 94 3.06 -9.06 10.32
C LEU A 94 4.04 -9.73 11.28
N ASP A 95 5.28 -9.89 10.82
CA ASP A 95 6.35 -10.33 11.70
C ASP A 95 6.84 -9.19 12.62
N SER A 96 7.82 -9.50 13.48
CA SER A 96 8.43 -8.52 14.41
C SER A 96 9.11 -7.32 13.72
N TYR A 97 9.33 -7.39 12.41
CA TYR A 97 9.92 -6.33 11.60
C TYR A 97 8.89 -5.62 10.71
N ASN A 98 7.59 -5.81 11.00
CA ASN A 98 6.47 -5.27 10.23
C ASN A 98 6.46 -5.73 8.76
N ARG A 99 6.95 -6.94 8.49
CA ARG A 99 6.97 -7.54 7.15
C ARG A 99 5.81 -8.51 6.98
N LYS A 100 5.13 -8.41 5.84
CA LYS A 100 4.08 -9.33 5.43
C LYS A 100 4.64 -10.36 4.48
N TYR A 101 4.37 -11.62 4.79
CA TYR A 101 4.64 -12.76 3.91
C TYR A 101 3.33 -13.45 3.52
N ARG A 102 3.28 -13.99 2.30
CA ARG A 102 2.23 -14.89 1.83
C ARG A 102 2.91 -16.06 1.12
N ASP A 103 2.67 -17.28 1.59
CA ASP A 103 3.29 -18.51 1.07
C ASP A 103 4.83 -18.44 1.01
N GLY A 104 5.45 -17.89 2.06
CA GLY A 104 6.91 -17.70 2.15
C GLY A 104 7.47 -16.57 1.27
N LYS A 105 6.65 -15.87 0.50
CA LYS A 105 7.07 -14.74 -0.35
C LYS A 105 6.82 -13.42 0.35
N PHE A 106 7.82 -12.54 0.31
CA PHE A 106 7.70 -11.17 0.80
C PHE A 106 6.70 -10.38 -0.04
N ILE A 107 5.73 -9.74 0.62
CA ILE A 107 4.71 -8.91 -0.04
C ILE A 107 5.02 -7.43 0.14
N TYR A 108 5.08 -6.97 1.40
CA TYR A 108 5.43 -5.59 1.75
C TYR A 108 6.00 -5.50 3.16
N ARG A 109 6.61 -4.34 3.48
CA ARG A 109 7.00 -3.93 4.83
C ARG A 109 6.33 -2.61 5.18
N LEU A 110 5.78 -2.48 6.39
CA LEU A 110 5.30 -1.19 6.89
C LEU A 110 6.41 -0.43 7.60
N ASN A 111 6.62 0.83 7.23
CA ASN A 111 7.52 1.75 7.91
C ASN A 111 6.69 2.90 8.49
N PHE A 112 6.71 3.05 9.81
CA PHE A 112 5.96 4.08 10.50
C PHE A 112 6.84 5.32 10.72
N THR A 113 6.39 6.46 10.21
CA THR A 113 7.04 7.76 10.44
C THR A 113 6.50 8.43 11.71
N SER A 114 5.23 8.18 12.04
CA SER A 114 4.61 8.71 13.25
C SER A 114 3.51 7.78 13.75
N VAL A 115 3.50 7.56 15.07
CA VAL A 115 2.46 6.81 15.80
C VAL A 115 2.16 7.60 17.05
N ASN A 116 1.15 8.46 16.96
CA ASN A 116 0.80 9.45 17.96
C ASN A 116 -0.67 9.33 18.36
N GLY A 117 -1.01 9.84 19.54
CA GLY A 117 -2.40 10.00 19.93
C GLY A 117 -2.59 11.17 20.88
N THR A 118 -3.81 11.69 20.93
CA THR A 118 -4.27 12.70 21.87
C THR A 118 -5.25 12.05 22.84
N SER A 119 -5.16 12.41 24.12
CA SER A 119 -6.05 11.84 25.16
C SER A 119 -7.45 12.43 25.10
N ASN A 120 -7.56 13.74 24.83
CA ASN A 120 -8.80 14.50 24.70
C ASN A 120 -8.65 15.56 23.59
N PRO A 121 -9.30 15.42 22.42
CA PRO A 121 -10.15 14.29 22.01
C PRO A 121 -9.33 12.99 21.84
N ALA A 122 -9.93 11.82 22.10
CA ALA A 122 -9.29 10.52 21.87
C ALA A 122 -9.13 10.28 20.37
N VAL A 123 -7.95 10.60 19.87
CA VAL A 123 -7.59 10.37 18.47
C VAL A 123 -6.23 9.70 18.45
N PHE A 124 -6.11 8.63 17.68
CA PHE A 124 -4.86 7.94 17.44
C PHE A 124 -4.55 7.97 15.95
N THR A 125 -3.42 8.55 15.58
CA THR A 125 -3.03 8.79 14.20
C THR A 125 -1.70 8.09 13.90
N VAL A 126 -1.68 7.38 12.78
CA VAL A 126 -0.56 6.59 12.29
C VAL A 126 -0.22 7.03 10.88
N LYS A 127 1.04 7.42 10.68
CA LYS A 127 1.58 7.83 9.38
C LYS A 127 2.78 6.99 9.02
N GLY A 128 2.96 6.74 7.74
CA GLY A 128 4.05 5.93 7.27
C GLY A 128 3.95 5.64 5.79
N TYR A 129 4.71 4.64 5.36
CA TYR A 129 4.68 4.12 4.01
C TYR A 129 4.91 2.62 4.01
N ALA A 130 4.29 1.94 3.07
CA ALA A 130 4.53 0.53 2.80
C ALA A 130 5.56 0.41 1.67
N THR A 131 6.62 -0.35 1.91
CA THR A 131 7.64 -0.67 0.91
C THR A 131 7.33 -2.02 0.30
N ALA A 132 7.19 -2.08 -1.01
CA ALA A 132 6.90 -3.31 -1.74
C ALA A 132 7.73 -3.41 -3.02
N ARG A 133 7.95 -4.63 -3.51
CA ARG A 133 8.69 -4.85 -4.74
C ARG A 133 7.79 -4.64 -5.95
N SER A 134 8.25 -3.84 -6.91
CA SER A 134 7.52 -3.65 -8.18
C SER A 134 7.77 -4.80 -9.16
N LEU A 135 6.82 -5.09 -10.06
CA LEU A 135 7.10 -5.92 -11.25
C LEU A 135 8.17 -5.31 -12.13
N PHE A 136 8.33 -3.99 -12.08
CA PHE A 136 9.40 -3.25 -12.75
C PHE A 136 10.61 -3.06 -11.83
N SER A 137 10.82 -3.91 -10.82
CA SER A 137 11.95 -3.77 -9.90
C SER A 137 13.33 -3.76 -10.58
N PHE A 138 13.43 -4.31 -11.80
CA PHE A 138 14.64 -4.19 -12.63
C PHE A 138 14.94 -2.75 -13.10
N LEU A 139 13.92 -1.88 -13.15
CA LEU A 139 14.05 -0.46 -13.53
C LEU A 139 14.04 0.46 -12.31
N ILE A 140 13.06 0.27 -11.43
CA ILE A 140 12.72 1.23 -10.36
C ILE A 140 12.98 0.70 -8.95
N GLY A 141 13.31 -0.58 -8.80
CA GLY A 141 13.52 -1.21 -7.50
C GLY A 141 12.22 -1.43 -6.71
N GLU A 142 12.14 -0.80 -5.54
CA GLU A 142 10.99 -0.88 -4.63
C GLU A 142 10.11 0.36 -4.78
N ILE A 143 8.82 0.20 -4.48
CA ILE A 143 7.84 1.28 -4.45
C ILE A 143 7.47 1.59 -3.00
N GLU A 144 7.22 2.87 -2.75
CA GLU A 144 6.74 3.36 -1.46
C GLU A 144 5.30 3.83 -1.60
N ILE A 145 4.41 3.28 -0.78
CA ILE A 145 2.98 3.60 -0.78
C ILE A 145 2.67 4.32 0.54
N PRO A 146 2.47 5.65 0.52
CA PRO A 146 2.20 6.40 1.74
C PRO A 146 0.83 6.07 2.30
N PHE A 147 0.71 6.08 3.62
CA PHE A 147 -0.57 6.00 4.32
C PHE A 147 -0.63 7.01 5.47
N ASN A 148 -1.84 7.50 5.73
CA ASN A 148 -2.14 8.40 6.84
C ASN A 148 -3.52 8.03 7.39
N ILE A 149 -3.50 7.26 8.48
CA ILE A 149 -4.69 6.67 9.08
C ILE A 149 -4.92 7.32 10.44
N SER A 150 -6.17 7.66 10.72
CA SER A 150 -6.58 8.18 12.02
C SER A 150 -7.77 7.40 12.53
N SER A 151 -7.83 7.18 13.84
CA SER A 151 -9.00 6.58 14.47
C SER A 151 -10.23 7.41 14.16
N THR A 152 -11.33 6.74 13.84
CA THR A 152 -12.61 7.42 13.67
C THR A 152 -13.08 7.95 15.02
N ASN A 153 -13.60 9.18 15.05
CA ASN A 153 -14.14 9.78 16.27
C ASN A 153 -15.19 8.84 16.89
N PHE A 154 -14.96 8.39 18.12
CA PHE A 154 -16.01 7.86 18.96
C PHE A 154 -16.87 9.06 19.40
N ARG A 155 -17.81 9.48 18.54
CA ARG A 155 -18.84 10.44 18.96
C ARG A 155 -19.72 9.71 19.97
N MET A 156 -19.66 10.16 21.22
CA MET A 156 -20.52 9.71 22.33
C MET A 156 -21.87 10.43 22.25
N ASP A 157 -22.58 10.26 21.13
CA ASP A 157 -23.95 10.77 20.99
C ASP A 157 -24.84 10.11 22.07
#